data_AF-A0A8B5WL66-F1
#
_entry.id   AF-A0A8B5WL66-F1
#
_cell.length_a   1.000
_cell.length_b   1.000
_cell.length_c   1.000
_cell.angle_alpha   90.00
_cell.angle_beta   90.00
_cell.angle_gamma   90.00
#
_symmetry.space_group_name_H-M   'P 1'
#
loop_
_entity.id
_entity.type
_entity.pdbx_description
1 polymer ?
#
loop_
_entity_poly.entity_id
_entity_poly.type
_entity_poly.pdbx_seq_one_letter_code
_entity_poly.pdbx_strand_id
1 'polypeptide(L)'
;PPTQPQLDISPAFGSLIDLGSGESGDQLDQAITMMSTGNVDVDLDCSISDSANGVFTLQPSDPFSMTLSPGADPVDFEVLCALPALAPGTSETFNGELSCTTNDPNFPGDNTFALLCAGSAPPPAIPVPTMGRWGFLVLMLGLLALAGFRLRAIRGI
;
A
#
# COMPACT_ATOMS: atom_id res chain seq x y z
N PRO A 1 -29.22 -31.84 15.53
CA PRO A 1 -28.00 -31.39 14.80
C PRO A 1 -26.87 -31.16 15.80
N PRO A 2 -25.61 -31.56 15.51
CA PRO A 2 -24.50 -31.10 16.34
C PRO A 2 -24.50 -29.56 16.35
N THR A 3 -24.36 -29.01 17.55
CA THR A 3 -24.25 -27.57 17.78
C THR A 3 -22.77 -27.24 17.76
N GLN A 4 -22.29 -26.63 16.68
CA GLN A 4 -20.87 -26.39 16.49
C GLN A 4 -20.65 -24.98 15.90
N PRO A 5 -19.61 -24.25 16.37
CA PRO A 5 -19.19 -23.01 15.72
C PRO A 5 -18.77 -23.32 14.28
N GLN A 6 -19.15 -22.45 13.36
CA GLN A 6 -18.74 -22.53 11.96
C GLN A 6 -18.55 -21.11 11.43
N LEU A 7 -17.31 -20.82 11.05
CA LEU A 7 -16.85 -19.55 10.53
C LEU A 7 -16.72 -19.65 9.01
N ASP A 8 -17.21 -18.64 8.31
CA ASP A 8 -16.82 -18.37 6.93
C ASP A 8 -16.04 -17.05 6.93
N ILE A 9 -14.86 -17.05 6.30
CA ILE A 9 -13.94 -15.91 6.27
C ILE A 9 -13.41 -15.72 4.86
N SER A 10 -13.43 -14.47 4.39
CA SER A 10 -12.99 -14.08 3.06
C SER A 10 -12.07 -12.86 3.16
N PRO A 11 -10.83 -12.93 2.68
CA PRO A 11 -10.18 -14.12 2.10
C PRO A 11 -10.03 -15.28 3.09
N ALA A 12 -9.95 -16.52 2.59
CA ALA A 12 -9.82 -17.71 3.43
C ALA A 12 -8.44 -17.77 4.11
N PHE A 13 -8.37 -18.38 5.31
CA PHE A 13 -7.11 -18.59 6.01
C PHE A 13 -6.04 -19.25 5.12
N GLY A 14 -4.78 -18.85 5.29
CA GLY A 14 -3.64 -19.25 4.45
C GLY A 14 -3.51 -18.48 3.13
N SER A 15 -4.44 -17.57 2.82
CA SER A 15 -4.34 -16.70 1.65
C SER A 15 -3.35 -15.56 1.86
N LEU A 16 -2.85 -15.02 0.74
CA LEU A 16 -2.11 -13.77 0.70
C LEU A 16 -3.09 -12.58 0.69
N ILE A 17 -2.90 -11.66 1.62
CA ILE A 17 -3.57 -10.36 1.70
C ILE A 17 -2.60 -9.35 1.09
N ASP A 18 -2.84 -9.02 -0.19
CA ASP A 18 -2.06 -8.04 -0.94
C ASP A 18 -2.80 -6.71 -0.94
N LEU A 19 -2.31 -5.77 -0.14
CA LEU A 19 -2.86 -4.41 -0.05
C LEU A 19 -2.40 -3.53 -1.22
N GLY A 20 -1.52 -4.06 -2.08
CA GLY A 20 -1.00 -3.40 -3.27
C GLY A 20 0.18 -2.46 -2.97
N SER A 21 0.30 -1.43 -3.81
CA SER A 21 1.43 -0.50 -3.78
C SER A 21 0.99 0.96 -3.71
N GLY A 22 1.66 1.76 -2.90
CA GLY A 22 1.42 3.20 -2.75
C GLY A 22 2.69 4.04 -2.80
N GLU A 23 2.50 5.35 -2.73
CA GLU A 23 3.58 6.29 -2.49
C GLU A 23 3.95 6.30 -0.99
N SER A 24 5.15 6.77 -0.70
CA SER A 24 5.61 6.94 0.68
C SER A 24 4.69 7.86 1.47
N GLY A 25 4.20 7.38 2.62
CA GLY A 25 3.23 8.08 3.45
C GLY A 25 1.77 7.72 3.16
N ASP A 26 1.49 6.96 2.10
CA ASP A 26 0.14 6.45 1.85
C ASP A 26 -0.26 5.41 2.90
N GLN A 27 -1.56 5.33 3.13
CA GLN A 27 -2.20 4.26 3.89
C GLN A 27 -2.99 3.40 2.91
N LEU A 28 -2.66 2.11 2.88
CA LEU A 28 -3.37 1.10 2.12
C LEU A 28 -4.21 0.27 3.07
N ASP A 29 -5.36 -0.21 2.61
CA ASP A 29 -6.29 -0.99 3.41
C ASP A 29 -6.90 -2.15 2.62
N GLN A 30 -7.21 -3.23 3.32
CA GLN A 30 -7.98 -4.35 2.78
C GLN A 30 -8.91 -4.91 3.85
N ALA A 31 -10.19 -5.01 3.50
CA ALA A 31 -11.20 -5.62 4.35
C ALA A 31 -11.13 -7.16 4.32
N ILE A 32 -11.29 -7.76 5.49
CA ILE A 32 -11.52 -9.18 5.69
C ILE A 32 -12.94 -9.33 6.24
N THR A 33 -13.77 -10.02 5.47
CA THR A 33 -15.17 -10.28 5.82
C THR A 33 -15.29 -11.62 6.53
N MET A 34 -16.07 -11.65 7.60
CA MET A 34 -16.31 -12.84 8.40
C MET A 34 -17.79 -12.98 8.75
N MET A 35 -18.26 -14.21 8.81
CA MET A 35 -19.65 -14.54 9.11
C MET A 35 -19.74 -15.86 9.87
N SER A 36 -20.59 -15.92 10.89
CA SER A 36 -20.95 -17.20 11.54
C SER A 36 -22.04 -17.89 10.73
N THR A 37 -21.72 -19.03 10.13
CA THR A 37 -22.68 -19.89 9.42
C THR A 37 -23.18 -21.04 10.30
N GLY A 38 -22.67 -21.13 11.52
CA GLY A 38 -22.99 -22.18 12.48
C GLY A 38 -24.25 -21.89 13.29
N ASN A 39 -24.45 -22.70 14.33
CA ASN A 39 -25.55 -22.58 15.28
C ASN A 39 -25.07 -22.36 16.73
N VAL A 40 -23.79 -22.04 16.89
CA VAL A 40 -23.10 -21.67 18.14
C VAL A 40 -22.24 -20.44 17.85
N ASP A 41 -22.03 -19.60 18.86
CA ASP A 41 -21.16 -18.42 18.77
C ASP A 41 -19.74 -18.81 18.34
N VAL A 42 -19.17 -18.02 17.42
CA VAL A 42 -17.78 -18.15 16.98
C VAL A 42 -16.97 -17.06 17.66
N ASP A 43 -15.92 -17.44 18.37
CA ASP A 43 -14.93 -16.49 18.90
C ASP A 43 -13.77 -16.39 17.92
N LEU A 44 -13.31 -15.17 17.65
CA LEU A 44 -12.18 -14.87 16.79
C LEU A 44 -11.28 -13.84 17.46
N ASP A 45 -10.00 -14.18 17.59
CA ASP A 45 -8.95 -13.31 18.11
C ASP A 45 -7.81 -13.25 17.10
N CYS A 46 -7.57 -12.08 16.52
CA CYS A 46 -6.58 -11.83 15.49
C CYS A 46 -5.51 -10.83 15.97
N SER A 47 -4.25 -11.11 15.66
CA SER A 47 -3.10 -10.27 15.98
C SER A 47 -2.02 -10.38 14.92
N ILE A 48 -1.25 -9.32 14.71
CA ILE A 48 -0.12 -9.33 13.77
C ILE A 48 1.12 -9.84 14.50
N SER A 49 1.66 -10.99 14.08
CA SER A 49 2.69 -11.73 14.82
C SER A 49 4.13 -11.30 14.51
N ASP A 50 4.36 -10.55 13.44
CA ASP A 50 5.69 -10.03 13.10
C ASP A 50 5.53 -8.76 12.26
N SER A 51 5.21 -7.65 12.91
CA SER A 51 5.03 -6.40 12.20
C SER A 51 6.38 -6.00 11.59
N ALA A 52 6.52 -6.00 10.28
CA ALA A 52 7.60 -5.31 9.59
C ALA A 52 7.61 -3.83 10.03
N ASN A 53 8.33 -3.54 11.12
CA ASN A 53 8.51 -2.21 11.70
C ASN A 53 7.21 -1.44 12.05
N GLY A 54 6.12 -2.12 12.42
CA GLY A 54 4.86 -1.45 12.75
C GLY A 54 4.10 -0.85 11.56
N VAL A 55 4.41 -1.32 10.34
CA VAL A 55 3.73 -0.89 9.10
C VAL A 55 2.31 -1.43 9.01
N PHE A 56 2.05 -2.62 9.53
CA PHE A 56 0.72 -3.23 9.52
C PHE A 56 0.00 -3.03 10.85
N THR A 57 -1.28 -2.68 10.78
CA THR A 57 -2.19 -2.61 11.94
C THR A 57 -3.58 -3.13 11.58
N LEU A 58 -4.39 -3.42 12.59
CA LEU A 58 -5.78 -3.84 12.44
C LEU A 58 -6.76 -2.72 12.86
N GLN A 59 -7.88 -2.61 12.16
CA GLN A 59 -8.98 -1.69 12.47
C GLN A 59 -10.30 -2.47 12.60
N PRO A 60 -11.15 -2.17 13.59
CA PRO A 60 -11.17 -1.02 14.52
C PRO A 60 -10.16 -1.06 15.68
N SER A 61 -9.53 -2.20 15.95
CA SER A 61 -8.56 -2.35 17.04
C SER A 61 -7.45 -3.31 16.66
N ASP A 62 -6.27 -3.09 17.26
CA ASP A 62 -5.11 -3.96 17.13
C ASP A 62 -4.56 -4.29 18.53
N PRO A 63 -4.71 -5.55 19.03
CA PRO A 63 -5.29 -6.70 18.34
C PRO A 63 -6.81 -6.58 18.13
N PHE A 64 -7.35 -7.40 17.22
CA PHE A 64 -8.77 -7.47 16.90
C PHE A 64 -9.40 -8.70 17.54
N SER A 65 -10.47 -8.53 18.31
CA SER A 65 -11.19 -9.63 18.97
C SER A 65 -12.70 -9.43 18.84
N MET A 66 -13.42 -10.49 18.47
CA MET A 66 -14.88 -10.44 18.31
C MET A 66 -15.53 -11.81 18.52
N THR A 67 -16.77 -11.80 19.03
CA THR A 67 -17.68 -12.95 19.05
C THR A 67 -18.79 -12.73 18.01
N LEU A 68 -18.95 -13.67 17.08
CA LEU A 68 -19.98 -13.68 16.05
C LEU A 68 -21.12 -14.62 16.45
N SER A 69 -22.29 -14.07 16.68
CA SER A 69 -23.48 -14.88 16.99
C SER A 69 -24.10 -15.53 15.75
N PRO A 70 -24.73 -16.72 15.89
CA PRO A 70 -25.43 -17.38 14.81
C PRO A 70 -26.47 -16.50 14.12
N GLY A 71 -26.39 -16.39 12.80
CA GLY A 71 -27.34 -15.62 12.00
C GLY A 71 -27.19 -14.09 12.11
N ALA A 72 -26.09 -13.60 12.72
CA ALA A 72 -25.70 -12.20 12.60
C ALA A 72 -25.30 -11.86 11.16
N ASP A 73 -25.40 -10.58 10.81
CA ASP A 73 -24.90 -10.08 9.53
C ASP A 73 -23.37 -10.27 9.44
N PRO A 74 -22.80 -10.39 8.23
CA PRO A 74 -21.35 -10.38 8.05
C PRO A 74 -20.71 -9.15 8.68
N VAL A 75 -19.53 -9.33 9.25
CA VAL A 75 -18.73 -8.27 9.86
C VAL A 75 -17.39 -8.18 9.15
N ASP A 76 -16.91 -6.96 8.97
CA ASP A 76 -15.60 -6.69 8.38
C ASP A 76 -14.64 -6.17 9.45
N PHE A 77 -13.37 -6.56 9.33
CA PHE A 77 -12.25 -5.85 9.93
C PHE A 77 -11.22 -5.55 8.85
N GLU A 78 -10.45 -4.48 9.03
CA GLU A 78 -9.51 -4.01 8.01
C GLU A 78 -8.08 -4.27 8.45
N VAL A 79 -7.26 -4.77 7.53
CA VAL A 79 -5.81 -4.73 7.64
C VAL A 79 -5.34 -3.44 6.99
N LEU A 80 -4.60 -2.64 7.74
CA LEU A 80 -4.00 -1.40 7.27
C LEU A 80 -2.50 -1.61 7.05
N CYS A 81 -1.95 -1.01 6.00
CA CYS A 81 -0.52 -0.83 5.77
C CYS A 81 -0.21 0.66 5.67
N ALA A 82 0.45 1.20 6.70
CA ALA A 82 0.93 2.57 6.75
C ALA A 82 2.35 2.64 6.18
N LEU A 83 2.49 3.07 4.93
CA LEU A 83 3.79 3.09 4.24
C LEU A 83 4.70 4.16 4.87
N PRO A 84 5.90 3.78 5.35
CA PRO A 84 6.79 4.72 6.00
C PRO A 84 7.39 5.73 5.01
N ALA A 85 8.05 6.75 5.57
CA ALA A 85 8.86 7.67 4.80
C ALA A 85 10.05 6.93 4.15
N LEU A 86 10.05 6.79 2.82
CA LEU A 86 11.07 6.12 2.04
C LEU A 86 12.04 7.14 1.44
N ALA A 87 13.27 6.69 1.16
CA ALA A 87 14.27 7.54 0.51
C ALA A 87 13.88 7.82 -0.96
N PRO A 88 14.07 9.05 -1.49
CA PRO A 88 13.73 9.38 -2.87
C PRO A 88 14.39 8.44 -3.89
N GLY A 89 13.60 7.90 -4.82
CA GLY A 89 14.05 6.96 -5.83
C GLY A 89 14.21 5.51 -5.34
N THR A 90 13.71 5.19 -4.15
CA THR A 90 13.68 3.82 -3.62
C THR A 90 12.25 3.24 -3.65
N SER A 91 12.19 1.92 -3.71
CA SER A 91 10.97 1.14 -3.50
C SER A 91 11.27 0.03 -2.50
N GLU A 92 10.35 -0.21 -1.59
CA GLU A 92 10.48 -1.24 -0.55
C GLU A 92 9.18 -2.06 -0.47
N THR A 93 9.33 -3.34 -0.15
CA THR A 93 8.20 -4.26 0.05
C THR A 93 8.17 -4.68 1.50
N PHE A 94 7.03 -4.52 2.14
CA PHE A 94 6.77 -4.88 3.52
C PHE A 94 5.98 -6.18 3.53
N ASN A 95 6.44 -7.13 4.34
CA ASN A 95 5.79 -8.41 4.55
C ASN A 95 5.42 -8.52 6.03
N GLY A 96 4.26 -9.10 6.34
CA GLY A 96 3.83 -9.34 7.70
C GLY A 96 3.03 -10.62 7.78
N GLU A 97 2.66 -11.00 9.00
CA GLU A 97 1.80 -12.15 9.24
C GLU A 97 0.69 -11.76 10.21
N LEU A 98 -0.55 -12.03 9.81
CA LEU A 98 -1.73 -11.92 10.66
C LEU A 98 -2.07 -13.32 11.17
N SER A 99 -2.07 -13.52 12.47
CA SER A 99 -2.45 -14.77 13.11
C SER A 99 -3.79 -14.62 13.81
N CYS A 100 -4.72 -15.50 13.52
CA CYS A 100 -6.05 -15.56 14.09
C CYS A 100 -6.30 -16.90 14.75
N THR A 101 -6.88 -16.87 15.94
CA THR A 101 -7.35 -18.04 16.66
C THR A 101 -8.88 -18.03 16.69
N THR A 102 -9.48 -19.22 16.52
CA THR A 102 -10.93 -19.37 16.57
C THR A 102 -11.32 -20.65 17.29
N ASN A 103 -12.52 -20.65 17.87
CA ASN A 103 -13.13 -21.84 18.46
C ASN A 103 -13.77 -22.77 17.40
N ASP A 104 -13.74 -22.40 16.10
CA ASP A 104 -14.20 -23.26 15.01
C ASP A 104 -13.28 -24.49 14.85
N PRO A 105 -13.80 -25.72 15.05
CA PRO A 105 -13.07 -26.99 14.89
C PRO A 105 -12.56 -27.26 13.47
N ASN A 106 -13.14 -26.63 12.44
CA ASN A 106 -12.68 -26.76 11.05
C ASN A 106 -11.37 -26.00 10.82
N PHE A 107 -11.04 -25.06 11.71
CA PHE A 107 -9.84 -24.24 11.70
C PHE A 107 -9.00 -24.47 12.97
N PRO A 108 -8.53 -25.70 13.21
CA PRO A 108 -7.84 -26.02 14.45
C PRO A 108 -6.47 -25.35 14.53
N GLY A 109 -6.24 -24.56 15.58
CA GLY A 109 -4.95 -23.93 15.89
C GLY A 109 -4.85 -22.48 15.44
N ASP A 110 -3.61 -22.02 15.21
CA ASP A 110 -3.31 -20.67 14.74
C ASP A 110 -3.48 -20.63 13.22
N ASN A 111 -4.46 -19.84 12.77
CA ASN A 111 -4.75 -19.66 11.36
C ASN A 111 -4.13 -18.36 10.88
N THR A 112 -3.28 -18.43 9.87
CA THR A 112 -2.45 -17.28 9.49
C THR A 112 -2.77 -16.75 8.10
N PHE A 113 -2.51 -15.47 7.89
CA PHE A 113 -2.49 -14.81 6.59
C PHE A 113 -1.13 -14.17 6.36
N ALA A 114 -0.60 -14.33 5.16
CA ALA A 114 0.55 -13.54 4.73
C ALA A 114 0.06 -12.15 4.32
N LEU A 115 0.70 -11.10 4.83
CA LEU A 115 0.42 -9.71 4.49
C LEU A 115 1.51 -9.17 3.56
N LEU A 116 1.12 -8.44 2.53
CA LEU A 116 2.02 -7.82 1.57
C LEU A 116 1.56 -6.40 1.25
N CYS A 117 2.49 -5.45 1.32
CA CYS A 117 2.31 -4.14 0.69
C CYS A 117 3.64 -3.59 0.18
N ALA A 118 3.59 -2.69 -0.80
CA ALA A 118 4.78 -2.07 -1.37
C ALA A 118 4.70 -0.55 -1.32
N GLY A 119 5.81 0.09 -0.96
CA GLY A 119 5.95 1.54 -0.99
C GLY A 119 6.96 1.97 -2.03
N SER A 120 6.75 3.13 -2.63
CA SER A 120 7.74 3.79 -3.47
C SER A 120 7.83 5.29 -3.18
N ALA A 121 9.02 5.86 -3.31
CA ALA A 121 9.21 7.31 -3.25
C ALA A 121 9.74 7.79 -4.61
N PRO A 122 9.07 8.74 -5.28
CA PRO A 122 9.53 9.25 -6.56
C PRO A 122 10.94 9.85 -6.44
N PRO A 123 11.77 9.75 -7.50
CA PRO A 123 13.09 10.36 -7.48
C PRO A 123 12.96 11.89 -7.30
N PRO A 124 13.97 12.54 -6.71
CA PRO A 124 13.93 13.98 -6.52
C PRO A 124 13.81 14.63 -7.90
N ALA A 125 12.82 15.50 -8.07
CA ALA A 125 12.65 16.25 -9.30
C ALA A 125 13.90 17.09 -9.53
N ILE A 126 14.73 16.68 -10.50
CA ILE A 126 15.87 17.49 -10.92
C ILE A 126 15.24 18.69 -11.64
N PRO A 127 15.41 19.93 -11.13
CA PRO A 127 14.90 21.09 -11.82
C PRO A 127 15.65 21.17 -13.15
N VAL A 128 14.98 20.78 -14.23
CA VAL A 128 15.48 21.07 -15.57
C VAL A 128 15.48 22.59 -15.66
N PRO A 129 16.63 23.26 -15.86
CA PRO A 129 16.63 24.67 -16.13
C PRO A 129 15.90 24.82 -17.47
N THR A 130 14.61 25.11 -17.42
CA THR A 130 13.91 25.64 -18.58
C THR A 130 14.67 26.91 -18.90
N MET A 131 15.49 26.89 -19.96
CA MET A 131 16.03 28.12 -20.49
C MET A 131 14.82 28.99 -20.73
N GLY A 132 14.64 30.02 -19.89
CA GLY A 132 13.48 30.87 -19.96
C GLY A 132 13.34 31.37 -21.38
N ARG A 133 12.12 31.61 -21.85
CA ARG A 133 11.81 32.04 -23.23
C ARG A 133 12.75 33.15 -23.75
N TRP A 134 13.31 33.95 -22.84
CA TRP A 134 14.35 34.96 -23.06
C TRP A 134 15.75 34.41 -23.38
N GLY A 135 16.21 33.34 -22.74
CA GLY A 135 17.53 32.73 -22.99
C GLY A 135 17.66 32.21 -24.43
N PHE A 136 16.60 31.61 -24.96
CA PHE A 136 16.56 31.18 -26.36
C PHE A 136 16.52 32.37 -27.33
N LEU A 137 15.79 33.43 -26.96
CA LEU A 137 15.72 34.69 -27.73
C LEU A 137 17.08 35.39 -27.80
N VAL A 138 17.80 35.50 -26.69
CA VAL A 138 19.13 36.13 -26.64
C VAL A 138 20.15 35.31 -27.44
N LEU A 139 20.10 33.98 -27.37
CA LEU A 139 20.97 33.11 -28.16
C LEU A 139 20.70 33.25 -29.66
N MET A 140 19.43 33.30 -30.07
CA MET A 140 19.03 33.54 -31.47
C MET A 140 19.51 34.91 -31.97
N LEU A 141 19.30 35.98 -31.18
CA LEU A 141 19.75 37.33 -31.53
C LEU A 141 21.28 37.43 -31.64
N GLY A 142 22.00 36.74 -30.75
CA GLY A 142 23.46 36.66 -30.80
C GLY A 142 23.98 35.96 -32.07
N LEU A 143 23.37 34.84 -32.45
CA LEU A 143 23.71 34.13 -33.69
C LEU A 143 23.38 34.96 -34.95
N LEU A 144 22.26 35.70 -34.94
CA LEU A 144 21.86 36.59 -36.04
C LEU A 144 22.80 37.79 -36.17
N ALA A 145 23.25 38.38 -35.06
CA ALA A 145 24.24 39.45 -35.06
C ALA A 145 25.60 38.98 -35.61
N LEU A 146 26.04 37.77 -35.23
CA LEU A 146 27.29 37.18 -35.74
C LEU A 146 27.21 36.83 -37.23
N ALA A 147 26.07 36.31 -37.70
CA ALA A 147 25.83 36.06 -39.12
C ALA A 147 25.77 37.35 -39.94
N GLY A 148 25.13 38.40 -39.41
CA GLY A 148 25.06 39.73 -40.04
C GLY A 148 26.43 40.41 -40.17
N PHE A 149 27.32 40.21 -39.20
CA PHE A 149 28.68 40.78 -39.25
C PHE A 149 29.55 40.13 -40.34
N ARG A 150 29.38 38.83 -40.59
CA ARG A 150 30.10 38.10 -41.65
C ARG A 150 29.71 38.55 -43.06
N LEU A 151 28.46 38.96 -43.28
CA LEU A 151 28.00 39.43 -44.59
C LEU A 151 28.52 40.82 -44.96
N ARG A 152 28.86 41.67 -43.98
CA ARG A 152 29.39 43.03 -44.25
C ARG A 152 30.89 43.05 -44.54
N ALA A 153 31.64 42.05 -44.06
CA ALA A 153 33.08 41.94 -44.32
C ALA A 153 33.41 41.47 -45.75
N ILE A 154 32.48 40.80 -46.46
CA ILE A 154 32.72 40.24 -47.79
C ILE A 154 32.36 41.24 -48.92
N ARG A 155 31.64 42.34 -48.61
CA ARG A 155 31.21 43.35 -49.59
C ARG A 155 32.09 44.61 -49.62
N GLY A 156 33.22 44.58 -48.93
CA GLY A 156 34.17 45.69 -48.78
C GLY A 156 35.52 45.48 -49.48
N ILE A 157 35.57 44.64 -50.52
CA ILE A 157 36.65 44.55 -51.51
C ILE A 157 36.01 44.71 -52.89
#